data_AF-A0A0A9YR51-F1
#
_entry.id   AF-A0A0A9YR51-F1
#
_cell.length_a   1.000
_cell.length_b   1.000
_cell.length_c   1.000
_cell.angle_alpha   90.00
_cell.angle_beta   90.00
_cell.angle_gamma   90.00
#
_symmetry.space_group_name_H-M   'P 1'
#
loop_
_entity.id
_entity.type
_entity.pdbx_description
1 polymer ?
#
loop_
_entity_poly.entity_id
_entity_poly.type
_entity_poly.pdbx_seq_one_letter_code
_entity_poly.pdbx_strand_id
1 'polypeptide(L)'
;MRYLVVISAVWCLSEGFRIDYRTSTEAAPEEKGEPLILTSYIQNGSISSGREASKVKPLVDGIVSYSGFFTVNSSSNGNLFFWYFPAENTPEEAPVMLWLQGGPGGSSMYGLFLEHGPMRLTEDFQLEKRPTRWTQNIHMIYVDNPVGTGFSFSDRQGYSKTEDQVSTNLYESLTQFFQLFPELVKNEFFVAGESYAGKYVPALADKIHRENPTAEVKINLKGLAIGD
;
A
#
# COMPACT_ATOMS: atom_id res chain seq x y z
N MET A 1 -18.02 21.17 -13.99
CA MET A 1 -16.90 20.66 -14.79
C MET A 1 -15.62 21.04 -14.06
N ARG A 2 -14.99 20.09 -13.34
CA ARG A 2 -13.73 20.34 -12.61
C ARG A 2 -12.63 19.54 -13.31
N TYR A 3 -11.56 20.23 -13.68
CA TYR A 3 -10.46 19.69 -14.48
C TYR A 3 -9.67 18.66 -13.69
N LEU A 4 -9.39 17.52 -14.34
CA LEU A 4 -8.37 16.56 -13.90
C LEU A 4 -7.01 17.15 -14.26
N VAL A 5 -6.21 17.48 -13.26
CA VAL A 5 -4.81 17.91 -13.47
C VAL A 5 -3.95 16.67 -13.32
N VAL A 6 -3.39 16.17 -14.44
CA VAL A 6 -2.36 15.14 -14.45
C VAL A 6 -1.02 15.86 -14.52
N ILE A 7 -0.24 15.79 -13.45
CA ILE A 7 1.15 16.29 -13.43
C ILE A 7 2.03 15.07 -13.68
N SER A 8 2.63 14.99 -14.86
CA SER A 8 3.72 14.06 -15.18
C SER A 8 5.04 14.79 -14.97
N ALA A 9 5.95 14.19 -14.20
CA ALA A 9 7.32 14.62 -14.09
C ALA A 9 8.20 13.47 -14.57
N VAL A 10 8.81 13.63 -15.75
CA VAL A 10 9.72 12.66 -16.35
C VAL A 10 11.11 12.88 -15.73
N TRP A 11 11.59 11.93 -14.93
CA TRP A 11 13.00 11.85 -14.56
C TRP A 11 13.57 10.54 -15.07
N CYS A 12 14.36 10.64 -16.15
CA CYS A 12 15.05 9.50 -16.72
C CYS A 12 16.28 9.16 -15.85
N LEU A 13 16.20 8.12 -15.02
CA LEU A 13 17.37 7.52 -14.37
C LEU A 13 17.81 6.29 -15.18
N SER A 14 18.80 6.50 -16.04
CA SER A 14 19.45 5.43 -16.81
C SER A 14 20.70 4.93 -16.10
N GLU A 15 20.60 4.19 -14.99
CA GLU A 15 21.68 3.28 -14.57
C GLU A 15 21.10 2.00 -13.96
N GLY A 16 21.34 0.88 -14.63
CA GLY A 16 20.89 -0.44 -14.19
C GLY A 16 21.70 -0.92 -12.99
N PHE A 17 21.11 -0.87 -11.81
CA PHE A 17 21.65 -1.52 -10.62
C PHE A 17 21.44 -3.04 -10.74
N ARG A 18 22.53 -3.81 -10.91
CA ARG A 18 22.51 -5.26 -10.72
C ARG A 18 22.61 -5.56 -9.23
N ILE A 19 21.52 -6.03 -8.62
CA ILE A 19 21.55 -6.60 -7.27
C ILE A 19 22.08 -8.03 -7.37
N ASP A 20 23.31 -8.25 -6.89
CA ASP A 20 23.91 -9.57 -6.76
C ASP A 20 23.33 -10.25 -5.52
N TYR A 21 22.42 -11.21 -5.70
CA TYR A 21 21.90 -12.02 -4.60
C TYR A 21 22.99 -12.98 -4.11
N ARG A 22 23.80 -12.56 -3.13
CA ARG A 22 24.56 -13.50 -2.31
C ARG A 22 23.58 -14.21 -1.38
N THR A 23 23.28 -15.46 -1.69
CA THR A 23 22.58 -16.36 -0.76
C THR A 23 23.48 -16.65 0.44
N SER A 24 23.28 -15.92 1.53
CA SER A 24 23.77 -16.33 2.83
C SER A 24 23.01 -17.59 3.25
N THR A 25 23.64 -18.73 3.04
CA THR A 25 23.17 -20.02 3.55
C THR A 25 23.53 -20.09 5.02
N GLU A 26 22.67 -19.51 5.87
CA GLU A 26 22.48 -19.83 7.30
C GLU A 26 21.68 -18.69 7.97
N ALA A 27 20.38 -18.63 7.68
CA ALA A 27 19.45 -18.04 8.62
C ALA A 27 18.94 -19.18 9.52
N ALA A 28 18.98 -18.97 10.84
CA ALA A 28 18.32 -19.85 11.81
C ALA A 28 16.85 -20.08 11.38
N PRO A 29 16.22 -21.21 11.74
CA PRO A 29 14.80 -21.40 11.47
C PRO A 29 14.02 -20.36 12.28
N GLU A 30 13.75 -19.21 11.68
CA GLU A 30 12.78 -18.26 12.20
C GLU A 30 11.43 -19.00 12.24
N GLU A 31 10.81 -19.04 13.42
CA GLU A 31 9.38 -19.30 13.51
C GLU A 31 8.70 -18.28 12.60
N LYS A 32 8.30 -18.73 11.40
CA LYS A 32 7.54 -17.88 10.49
C LYS A 32 6.22 -17.57 11.20
N GLY A 33 6.09 -16.34 11.68
CA GLY A 33 4.83 -15.88 12.24
C GLY A 33 3.70 -16.07 11.22
N GLU A 34 2.53 -16.49 11.69
CA GLU A 34 1.35 -16.61 10.84
C GLU A 34 0.95 -15.21 10.31
N PRO A 35 0.50 -15.10 9.05
CA PRO A 35 0.09 -13.82 8.48
C PRO A 35 -1.12 -13.25 9.24
N LEU A 36 -1.04 -11.98 9.63
CA LEU A 36 -2.14 -11.28 10.29
C LEU A 36 -3.25 -10.95 9.28
N ILE A 37 -4.25 -11.80 9.18
CA ILE A 37 -5.41 -11.62 8.29
C ILE A 37 -6.47 -10.73 8.95
N LEU A 38 -6.49 -9.44 8.59
CA LEU A 38 -7.35 -8.42 9.19
C LEU A 38 -8.81 -8.50 8.73
N THR A 39 -9.07 -9.13 7.59
CA THR A 39 -10.43 -9.36 7.07
C THR A 39 -11.33 -10.05 8.09
N SER A 40 -10.79 -10.99 8.87
CA SER A 40 -11.53 -11.69 9.92
C SER A 40 -12.03 -10.75 11.03
N TYR A 41 -11.20 -9.78 11.44
CA TYR A 41 -11.59 -8.77 12.43
C TYR A 41 -12.70 -7.86 11.88
N ILE A 42 -12.60 -7.47 10.61
CA ILE A 42 -13.59 -6.61 9.94
C ILE A 42 -14.94 -7.32 9.84
N GLN A 43 -14.95 -8.56 9.35
CA GLN A 43 -16.18 -9.36 9.20
C GLN A 43 -16.87 -9.62 10.54
N ASN A 44 -16.09 -9.77 11.62
CA ASN A 44 -16.60 -9.96 12.98
C ASN A 44 -16.92 -8.63 13.70
N GLY A 45 -16.83 -7.48 13.02
CA GLY A 45 -17.05 -6.15 13.62
C GLY A 45 -16.04 -5.75 14.71
N SER A 46 -14.94 -6.50 14.84
CA SER A 46 -13.90 -6.33 15.87
C SER A 46 -12.83 -5.32 15.45
N ILE A 47 -13.25 -4.15 14.97
CA ILE A 47 -12.40 -3.14 14.32
C ILE A 47 -11.27 -2.66 15.23
N SER A 48 -11.58 -2.32 16.49
CA SER A 48 -10.60 -1.84 17.47
C SER A 48 -9.50 -2.88 17.74
N SER A 49 -9.88 -4.16 17.85
CA SER A 49 -8.93 -5.26 18.05
C SER A 49 -8.08 -5.50 16.80
N GLY A 50 -8.66 -5.42 15.60
CA GLY A 50 -7.93 -5.53 14.35
C GLY A 50 -6.89 -4.41 14.18
N ARG A 51 -7.28 -3.17 14.53
CA ARG A 51 -6.35 -2.02 14.52
C ARG A 51 -5.19 -2.22 15.48
N GLU A 52 -5.47 -2.60 16.73
CA GLU A 52 -4.42 -2.85 17.72
C GLU A 52 -3.50 -3.98 17.27
N ALA A 53 -4.05 -5.08 16.74
CA ALA A 53 -3.26 -6.18 16.21
C ALA A 53 -2.38 -5.76 15.02
N SER A 54 -2.86 -4.85 14.16
CA SER A 54 -2.09 -4.36 13.01
C SER A 54 -0.94 -3.41 13.40
N LYS A 55 -0.92 -2.89 14.62
CA LYS A 55 0.08 -1.90 15.06
C LYS A 55 1.47 -2.54 15.07
N VAL A 56 2.38 -1.96 14.29
CA VAL A 56 3.75 -2.49 14.15
C VAL A 56 4.61 -1.96 15.29
N LYS A 57 5.39 -2.85 15.92
CA LYS A 57 6.44 -2.43 16.85
C LYS A 57 7.40 -1.49 16.11
N PRO A 58 7.63 -0.25 16.59
CA PRO A 58 8.45 0.72 15.87
C PRO A 58 9.83 0.16 15.51
N LEU A 59 10.16 0.18 14.21
CA LEU A 59 11.48 -0.17 13.71
C LEU A 59 12.48 0.98 13.87
N VAL A 60 11.96 2.21 13.89
CA VAL A 60 12.68 3.46 14.16
C VAL A 60 11.85 4.27 15.13
N ASP A 61 12.48 4.84 16.14
CA ASP A 61 11.80 5.62 17.17
C ASP A 61 11.00 6.78 16.58
N GLY A 62 9.78 6.96 17.12
CA GLY A 62 8.87 8.03 16.68
C GLY A 62 8.21 7.80 15.32
N ILE A 63 8.26 6.58 14.77
CA ILE A 63 7.46 6.17 13.60
C ILE A 63 6.36 5.20 14.04
N VAL A 64 5.12 5.66 13.92
CA VAL A 64 3.93 4.83 14.14
C VAL A 64 3.48 4.26 12.80
N SER A 65 3.13 2.98 12.76
CA SER A 65 2.63 2.35 11.54
C SER A 65 1.77 1.13 11.84
N TYR A 66 1.00 0.71 10.84
CA TYR A 66 0.07 -0.41 10.91
C TYR A 66 0.24 -1.27 9.67
N SER A 67 0.33 -2.59 9.82
CA SER A 67 0.49 -3.51 8.69
C SER A 67 -0.31 -4.79 8.90
N GLY A 68 -0.59 -5.47 7.81
CA GLY A 68 -1.22 -6.78 7.83
C GLY A 68 -1.74 -7.13 6.44
N PHE A 69 -2.67 -8.08 6.39
CA PHE A 69 -3.21 -8.61 5.15
C PHE A 69 -4.71 -8.43 5.06
N PHE A 70 -5.17 -8.04 3.88
CA PHE A 70 -6.58 -8.10 3.51
C PHE A 70 -6.80 -9.22 2.50
N THR A 71 -7.69 -10.15 2.82
CA THR A 71 -8.19 -11.16 1.90
C THR A 71 -9.06 -10.48 0.85
N VAL A 72 -8.59 -10.50 -0.39
CA VAL A 72 -9.26 -9.90 -1.55
C VAL A 72 -9.93 -10.95 -2.44
N ASN A 73 -9.56 -12.23 -2.27
CA ASN A 73 -10.18 -13.36 -2.98
C ASN A 73 -10.11 -14.62 -2.11
N SER A 74 -11.18 -14.92 -1.38
CA SER A 74 -11.25 -16.09 -0.50
C SER A 74 -11.14 -17.43 -1.24
N SER A 75 -11.69 -17.53 -2.45
CA SER A 75 -11.70 -18.75 -3.26
C SER A 75 -10.31 -19.23 -3.69
N SER A 76 -9.31 -18.35 -3.67
CA SER A 76 -7.92 -18.66 -4.04
C SER A 76 -6.92 -18.25 -2.96
N ASN A 77 -7.42 -18.00 -1.74
CA ASN A 77 -6.62 -17.50 -0.63
C ASN A 77 -5.78 -16.25 -1.00
N GLY A 78 -6.34 -15.37 -1.82
CA GLY A 78 -5.68 -14.15 -2.28
C GLY A 78 -5.69 -13.06 -1.21
N ASN A 79 -4.50 -12.66 -0.78
CA ASN A 79 -4.28 -11.69 0.29
C ASN A 79 -3.29 -10.61 -0.15
N LEU A 80 -3.68 -9.34 -0.02
CA LEU A 80 -2.81 -8.20 -0.24
C LEU A 80 -2.22 -7.70 1.08
N PHE A 81 -0.90 -7.58 1.13
CA PHE A 81 -0.18 -6.91 2.21
C PHE A 81 -0.29 -5.40 2.05
N PHE A 82 -0.53 -4.71 3.15
CA PHE A 82 -0.41 -3.26 3.22
C PHE A 82 0.47 -2.84 4.39
N TRP A 83 1.04 -1.64 4.26
CA TRP A 83 1.67 -0.93 5.35
C TRP A 83 1.25 0.54 5.34
N TYR A 84 0.57 0.95 6.39
CA TYR A 84 0.02 2.27 6.58
C TYR A 84 0.83 3.09 7.59
N PHE A 85 1.10 4.34 7.25
CA PHE A 85 1.77 5.33 8.07
C PHE A 85 0.89 6.57 8.20
N PRO A 86 0.43 6.90 9.42
CA PRO A 86 -0.32 8.13 9.65
C PRO A 86 0.50 9.37 9.32
N ALA A 87 -0.20 10.43 8.89
CA ALA A 87 0.40 11.76 8.77
C ALA A 87 0.92 12.24 10.14
N GLU A 88 2.09 12.86 10.16
CA GLU A 88 2.74 13.33 11.40
C GLU A 88 2.23 14.71 11.83
N ASN A 89 1.93 15.58 10.86
CA ASN A 89 1.38 16.90 11.10
C ASN A 89 -0.11 16.91 10.72
N THR A 90 -0.94 17.49 11.60
CA THR A 90 -2.39 17.68 11.38
C THR A 90 -3.10 16.45 10.79
N PRO A 91 -2.97 15.26 11.42
CA PRO A 91 -3.48 14.01 10.85
C PRO A 91 -4.99 14.03 10.60
N GLU A 92 -5.76 14.82 11.33
CA GLU A 92 -7.21 14.93 11.14
C GLU A 92 -7.59 15.57 9.80
N GLU A 93 -6.74 16.47 9.28
CA GLU A 93 -6.97 17.24 8.04
C GLU A 93 -6.16 16.71 6.84
N ALA A 94 -5.11 15.92 7.12
CA ALA A 94 -4.20 15.42 6.10
C ALA A 94 -4.91 14.51 5.06
N PRO A 95 -4.55 14.59 3.77
CA PRO A 95 -5.07 13.66 2.77
C PRO A 95 -4.52 12.24 2.98
N VAL A 96 -5.20 11.27 2.38
CA VAL A 96 -4.78 9.87 2.33
C VAL A 96 -4.31 9.55 0.92
N MET A 97 -3.15 8.90 0.81
CA MET A 97 -2.57 8.52 -0.46
C MET A 97 -2.19 7.04 -0.46
N LEU A 98 -2.68 6.33 -1.46
CA LEU A 98 -2.17 5.02 -1.83
C LEU A 98 -0.96 5.20 -2.75
N TRP A 99 0.15 4.53 -2.45
CA TRP A 99 1.31 4.39 -3.33
C TRP A 99 1.40 2.98 -3.89
N LEU A 100 1.57 2.89 -5.22
CA LEU A 100 1.74 1.64 -5.96
C LEU A 100 3.04 1.68 -6.75
N GLN A 101 3.93 0.73 -6.46
CA GLN A 101 5.10 0.49 -7.28
C GLN A 101 4.72 -0.29 -8.56
N GLY A 102 5.47 -0.08 -9.65
CA GLY A 102 5.26 -0.67 -10.96
C GLY A 102 5.83 -2.09 -11.10
N GLY A 103 6.69 -2.30 -12.11
CA GLY A 103 7.26 -3.60 -12.46
C GLY A 103 6.79 -4.13 -13.83
N PRO A 104 5.65 -4.85 -13.94
CA PRO A 104 4.67 -5.23 -12.91
C PRO A 104 5.24 -6.20 -11.85
N GLY A 105 4.69 -6.15 -10.63
CA GLY A 105 5.13 -7.03 -9.53
C GLY A 105 6.31 -6.48 -8.70
N GLY A 106 6.59 -5.19 -8.80
CA GLY A 106 7.49 -4.49 -7.89
C GLY A 106 6.80 -4.24 -6.55
N SER A 107 7.50 -4.54 -5.46
CA SER A 107 6.98 -4.29 -4.11
C SER A 107 6.91 -2.78 -3.83
N SER A 108 5.79 -2.32 -3.26
CA SER A 108 5.64 -0.93 -2.83
C SER A 108 6.51 -0.58 -1.63
N MET A 109 7.15 -1.58 -1.02
CA MET A 109 8.20 -1.37 -0.03
C MET A 109 9.42 -0.65 -0.63
N TYR A 110 9.60 -0.70 -1.95
CA TYR A 110 10.61 0.11 -2.64
C TYR A 110 10.38 1.61 -2.39
N GLY A 111 9.16 2.10 -2.63
CA GLY A 111 8.82 3.51 -2.36
C GLY A 111 8.87 3.89 -0.89
N LEU A 112 8.54 2.94 -0.01
CA LEU A 112 8.64 3.10 1.42
C LEU A 112 10.10 3.31 1.87
N PHE A 113 11.02 2.42 1.49
CA PHE A 113 12.39 2.42 2.03
C PHE A 113 13.39 3.22 1.21
N LEU A 114 13.18 3.40 -0.09
CA LEU A 114 14.19 3.99 -0.98
C LEU A 114 13.79 5.37 -1.48
N GLU A 115 12.50 5.69 -1.54
CA GLU A 115 12.03 6.91 -2.20
C GLU A 115 11.55 7.97 -1.20
N HIS A 116 10.27 7.95 -0.84
CA HIS A 116 9.60 9.03 -0.12
C HIS A 116 8.94 8.59 1.20
N GLY A 117 9.05 7.30 1.55
CA GLY A 117 8.54 6.80 2.81
C GLY A 117 9.32 7.29 4.04
N PRO A 118 8.80 7.00 5.24
CA PRO A 118 9.25 7.63 6.46
C PRO A 118 10.62 7.14 6.95
N MET A 119 11.09 6.03 6.38
CA MET A 119 12.34 5.38 6.72
C MET A 119 13.26 5.36 5.50
N ARG A 120 14.56 5.34 5.75
CA ARG A 120 15.57 5.03 4.74
C ARG A 120 16.53 3.97 5.26
N LEU A 121 16.98 3.12 4.35
CA LEU A 121 18.05 2.16 4.61
C LEU A 121 19.40 2.85 4.37
N THR A 122 20.28 2.80 5.36
CA THR A 122 21.67 3.28 5.25
C THR A 122 22.55 2.29 4.48
N GLU A 123 23.74 2.74 4.08
CA GLU A 123 24.79 1.86 3.54
C GLU A 123 25.19 0.74 4.51
N ASP A 124 25.08 0.99 5.82
CA ASP A 124 25.34 0.02 6.89
C ASP A 124 24.12 -0.87 7.22
N PHE A 125 23.12 -0.89 6.33
CA PHE A 125 21.88 -1.66 6.47
C PHE A 125 21.08 -1.35 7.76
N GLN A 126 21.24 -0.16 8.32
CA GLN A 126 20.43 0.35 9.43
C GLN A 126 19.25 1.18 8.91
N LEU A 127 18.10 1.07 9.57
CA LEU A 127 16.94 1.92 9.32
C LEU A 127 17.04 3.22 10.13
N GLU A 128 16.78 4.34 9.47
CA GLU A 128 16.66 5.64 10.14
C GLU A 128 15.48 6.43 9.59
N LYS A 129 15.08 7.47 10.32
CA LYS A 129 13.99 8.35 9.91
C LYS A 129 14.45 9.23 8.74
N ARG A 130 13.73 9.19 7.62
CA ARG A 130 14.04 10.01 6.45
C ARG A 130 13.72 11.48 6.72
N PRO A 131 14.64 12.44 6.56
CA PRO A 131 14.38 13.85 6.86
C PRO A 131 13.21 14.45 6.07
N THR A 132 13.15 14.15 4.77
CA THR A 132 12.09 14.57 3.84
C THR A 132 11.24 13.37 3.45
N ARG A 133 9.99 13.32 3.91
CA ARG A 133 9.11 12.15 3.73
C ARG A 133 7.67 12.61 3.58
N TRP A 134 6.89 11.91 2.76
CA TRP A 134 5.51 12.32 2.50
C TRP A 134 4.60 12.18 3.73
N THR A 135 4.94 11.27 4.65
CA THR A 135 4.23 11.10 5.93
C THR A 135 4.27 12.33 6.82
N GLN A 136 5.09 13.35 6.52
CA GLN A 136 5.01 14.61 7.26
C GLN A 136 3.60 15.21 7.18
N ASN A 137 2.92 15.13 6.03
CA ASN A 137 1.63 15.79 5.82
C ASN A 137 0.58 14.90 5.13
N ILE A 138 0.87 13.63 4.88
CA ILE A 138 0.00 12.71 4.13
C ILE A 138 -0.07 11.37 4.86
N HIS A 139 -1.27 10.82 4.99
CA HIS A 139 -1.48 9.43 5.40
C HIS A 139 -1.06 8.52 4.24
N MET A 140 0.03 7.78 4.39
CA MET A 140 0.61 6.97 3.31
C MET A 140 0.23 5.50 3.47
N ILE A 141 -0.36 4.91 2.44
CA ILE A 141 -0.64 3.47 2.34
C ILE A 141 0.24 2.89 1.24
N TYR A 142 1.07 1.91 1.58
CA TYR A 142 1.85 1.14 0.61
C TYR A 142 1.22 -0.24 0.49
N VAL A 143 0.92 -0.68 -0.74
CA VAL A 143 0.32 -2.01 -0.97
C VAL A 143 1.19 -2.80 -1.93
N ASP A 144 1.55 -4.03 -1.55
CA ASP A 144 2.26 -4.93 -2.45
C ASP A 144 1.28 -5.53 -3.46
N ASN A 145 1.33 -5.03 -4.68
CA ASN A 145 0.36 -5.31 -5.72
C ASN A 145 1.05 -5.69 -7.03
N PRO A 146 0.50 -6.64 -7.82
CA PRO A 146 -0.69 -7.47 -7.57
C PRO A 146 -0.46 -8.63 -6.58
N VAL A 147 -1.51 -9.42 -6.31
CA VAL A 147 -1.41 -10.63 -5.47
C VAL A 147 -0.26 -11.53 -5.96
N GLY A 148 0.62 -11.94 -5.04
CA GLY A 148 1.89 -12.63 -5.33
C GLY A 148 3.13 -11.73 -5.33
N THR A 149 2.95 -10.41 -5.24
CA THR A 149 4.04 -9.42 -5.16
C THR A 149 4.50 -9.23 -3.72
N GLY A 150 5.82 -9.11 -3.49
CA GLY A 150 6.37 -8.79 -2.18
C GLY A 150 5.87 -9.75 -1.10
N PHE A 151 5.19 -9.22 -0.08
CA PHE A 151 4.58 -10.03 0.98
C PHE A 151 3.20 -10.59 0.62
N SER A 152 2.51 -10.04 -0.38
CA SER A 152 1.18 -10.49 -0.81
C SER A 152 1.22 -11.90 -1.40
N PHE A 153 0.23 -12.72 -1.09
CA PHE A 153 0.23 -14.14 -1.45
C PHE A 153 -1.14 -14.67 -1.87
N SER A 154 -1.13 -15.80 -2.58
CA SER A 154 -2.31 -16.60 -2.88
C SER A 154 -1.93 -18.05 -3.14
N ASP A 155 -2.96 -18.90 -3.29
CA ASP A 155 -2.79 -20.16 -3.98
C ASP A 155 -2.32 -19.91 -5.44
N ARG A 156 -1.63 -20.88 -6.04
CA ARG A 156 -0.94 -20.71 -7.33
C ARG A 156 -1.84 -20.21 -8.47
N GLN A 157 -3.13 -20.54 -8.44
CA GLN A 157 -4.10 -20.15 -9.46
C GLN A 157 -4.73 -18.77 -9.20
N GLY A 158 -4.45 -18.15 -8.05
CA GLY A 158 -5.02 -16.88 -7.60
C GLY A 158 -4.34 -15.61 -8.13
N TYR A 159 -3.25 -15.73 -8.88
CA TYR A 159 -2.57 -14.56 -9.45
C TYR A 159 -3.45 -13.82 -10.45
N SER A 160 -3.48 -12.49 -10.32
CA SER A 160 -4.19 -11.60 -11.24
C SER A 160 -3.61 -11.69 -12.65
N LYS A 161 -4.48 -11.86 -13.65
CA LYS A 161 -4.15 -11.99 -15.07
C LYS A 161 -4.59 -10.79 -15.90
N THR A 162 -5.42 -9.91 -15.34
CA THR A 162 -5.97 -8.72 -16.01
C THR A 162 -5.97 -7.52 -15.07
N GLU A 163 -5.93 -6.32 -15.63
CA GLU A 163 -6.07 -5.06 -14.86
C GLU A 163 -7.42 -4.95 -14.14
N ASP A 164 -8.48 -5.57 -14.69
CA ASP A 164 -9.78 -5.65 -14.01
C ASP A 164 -9.69 -6.45 -12.70
N GLN A 165 -8.91 -7.54 -12.68
CA GLN A 165 -8.68 -8.31 -11.46
C GLN A 165 -7.78 -7.55 -10.48
N VAL A 166 -6.76 -6.86 -10.97
CA VAL A 166 -5.87 -6.03 -10.15
C VAL A 166 -6.65 -4.91 -9.47
N SER A 167 -7.39 -4.11 -10.24
CA SER A 167 -8.22 -3.01 -9.73
C SER A 167 -9.32 -3.50 -8.79
N THR A 168 -9.93 -4.65 -9.05
CA THR A 168 -10.92 -5.26 -8.14
C THR A 168 -10.28 -5.63 -6.80
N ASN A 169 -9.12 -6.30 -6.82
CA ASN A 169 -8.41 -6.67 -5.59
C ASN A 169 -7.96 -5.44 -4.80
N LEU A 170 -7.41 -4.42 -5.47
CA LEU A 170 -7.01 -3.16 -4.83
C LEU A 170 -8.21 -2.41 -4.24
N TYR A 171 -9.34 -2.35 -4.94
CA TYR A 171 -10.57 -1.73 -4.45
C TYR A 171 -11.11 -2.44 -3.20
N GLU A 172 -11.10 -3.78 -3.20
CA GLU A 172 -11.49 -4.58 -2.04
C GLU A 172 -10.58 -4.32 -0.84
N SER A 173 -9.26 -4.29 -1.06
CA SER A 173 -8.28 -3.95 -0.03
C SER A 173 -8.47 -2.54 0.53
N LEU A 174 -8.78 -1.54 -0.30
CA LEU A 174 -9.04 -0.18 0.17
C LEU A 174 -10.35 -0.07 0.93
N THR A 175 -11.39 -0.78 0.49
CA THR A 175 -12.67 -0.84 1.19
C THR A 175 -12.47 -1.36 2.61
N GLN A 176 -11.72 -2.45 2.76
CA GLN A 176 -11.36 -3.02 4.06
C GLN A 176 -10.47 -2.09 4.87
N PHE A 177 -9.49 -1.42 4.25
CA PHE A 177 -8.66 -0.41 4.92
C PHE A 177 -9.53 0.70 5.54
N PHE A 178 -10.47 1.25 4.79
CA PHE A 178 -11.35 2.31 5.29
C PHE A 178 -12.40 1.82 6.29
N GLN A 179 -12.76 0.52 6.29
CA GLN A 179 -13.52 -0.09 7.38
C GLN A 179 -12.68 -0.21 8.66
N LEU A 180 -11.39 -0.51 8.52
CA LEU A 180 -10.46 -0.62 9.64
C LEU A 180 -10.08 0.75 10.23
N PHE A 181 -9.98 1.79 9.39
CA PHE A 181 -9.67 3.18 9.76
C PHE A 181 -10.81 4.14 9.35
N PRO A 182 -12.01 4.01 9.95
CA PRO A 182 -13.21 4.74 9.52
C PRO A 182 -13.10 6.25 9.67
N GLU A 183 -12.22 6.75 10.53
CA GLU A 183 -11.94 8.18 10.67
C GLU A 183 -11.40 8.82 9.40
N LEU A 184 -10.72 8.03 8.53
CA LEU A 184 -10.07 8.52 7.32
C LEU A 184 -11.02 8.60 6.12
N VAL A 185 -12.24 8.05 6.20
CA VAL A 185 -13.20 7.99 5.08
C VAL A 185 -13.52 9.38 4.51
N LYS A 186 -13.53 10.40 5.38
CA LYS A 186 -13.85 11.78 4.99
C LYS A 186 -12.66 12.51 4.37
N ASN A 187 -11.43 12.07 4.62
CA ASN A 187 -10.22 12.71 4.14
C ASN A 187 -10.16 12.61 2.62
N GLU A 188 -9.49 13.57 1.99
CA GLU A 188 -9.28 13.52 0.55
C GLU A 188 -8.37 12.33 0.19
N PHE A 189 -8.82 11.50 -0.75
CA PHE A 189 -8.07 10.31 -1.15
C PHE A 189 -7.43 10.49 -2.52
N PHE A 190 -6.16 10.07 -2.65
CA PHE A 190 -5.39 10.10 -3.87
C PHE A 190 -4.79 8.72 -4.15
N VAL A 191 -4.68 8.38 -5.44
CA VAL A 191 -3.96 7.18 -5.89
C VAL A 191 -2.72 7.64 -6.65
N ALA A 192 -1.54 7.25 -6.16
CA ALA A 192 -0.26 7.57 -6.76
C ALA A 192 0.53 6.29 -7.06
N GLY A 193 1.44 6.38 -8.01
CA GLY A 193 2.39 5.30 -8.28
C GLY A 193 3.32 5.64 -9.42
N GLU A 194 4.24 4.73 -9.72
CA GLU A 194 5.23 4.91 -10.79
C GLU A 194 5.37 3.73 -11.74
N SER A 195 5.99 3.98 -12.90
CA SER A 195 6.29 2.95 -13.89
C SER A 195 5.02 2.22 -14.35
N TYR A 196 4.96 0.88 -14.24
CA TYR A 196 3.78 0.10 -14.60
C TYR A 196 2.52 0.49 -13.80
N ALA A 197 2.67 1.17 -12.66
CA ALA A 197 1.53 1.73 -11.94
C ALA A 197 0.78 2.80 -12.74
N GLY A 198 1.35 3.32 -13.83
CA GLY A 198 0.61 4.09 -14.84
C GLY A 198 -0.59 3.33 -15.46
N LYS A 199 -0.67 2.00 -15.29
CA LYS A 199 -1.88 1.20 -15.56
C LYS A 199 -2.73 0.96 -14.31
N TYR A 200 -2.09 0.62 -13.18
CA TYR A 200 -2.79 0.33 -11.92
C TYR A 200 -3.59 1.52 -11.39
N VAL A 201 -2.98 2.71 -11.38
CA VAL A 201 -3.54 3.95 -10.87
C VAL A 201 -4.86 4.32 -11.57
N PRO A 202 -4.90 4.47 -12.91
CA PRO A 202 -6.17 4.79 -13.59
C PRO A 202 -7.19 3.64 -13.54
N ALA A 203 -6.76 2.38 -13.58
CA ALA A 203 -7.68 1.25 -13.47
C ALA A 203 -8.39 1.22 -12.11
N LEU A 204 -7.65 1.44 -11.02
CA LEU A 204 -8.23 1.55 -9.68
C LEU A 204 -9.12 2.80 -9.54
N ALA A 205 -8.69 3.94 -10.08
CA ALA A 205 -9.50 5.16 -10.03
C ALA A 205 -10.85 5.00 -10.75
N ASP A 206 -10.88 4.36 -11.93
CA ASP A 206 -12.12 4.04 -12.64
C ASP A 206 -12.98 3.06 -11.82
N LYS A 207 -12.37 2.03 -11.22
CA LYS A 207 -13.07 1.10 -10.33
C LYS A 207 -13.74 1.83 -9.16
N ILE A 208 -13.01 2.68 -8.44
CA ILE A 208 -13.56 3.50 -7.34
C ILE A 208 -14.71 4.38 -7.85
N HIS A 209 -14.53 5.05 -8.99
CA HIS A 209 -15.54 5.93 -9.56
C HIS A 209 -16.86 5.20 -9.84
N ARG A 210 -16.80 3.97 -10.36
CA ARG A 210 -17.97 3.16 -10.71
C ARG A 210 -18.68 2.56 -9.50
N GLU A 211 -17.94 2.16 -8.47
CA GLU A 211 -18.51 1.49 -7.29
C GLU A 211 -19.03 2.49 -6.24
N ASN A 212 -18.42 3.67 -6.13
CA ASN A 212 -18.76 4.71 -5.15
C ASN A 212 -20.25 5.13 -5.08
N PRO A 213 -21.02 5.22 -6.19
CA PRO A 213 -22.43 5.61 -6.13
C PRO A 213 -23.28 4.68 -5.26
N THR A 214 -22.96 3.38 -5.24
CA THR A 214 -23.68 2.33 -4.52
C THR A 214 -22.95 1.78 -3.30
N ALA A 215 -21.68 2.13 -3.11
CA ALA A 215 -20.87 1.66 -1.99
C ALA A 215 -21.37 2.19 -0.63
N GLU A 216 -21.33 1.33 0.39
CA GLU A 216 -21.58 1.70 1.79
C GLU A 216 -20.43 2.58 2.31
N VAL A 217 -19.19 2.19 2.05
CA VAL A 217 -17.98 2.97 2.33
C VAL A 217 -17.56 3.67 1.05
N LYS A 218 -17.76 4.99 1.00
CA LYS A 218 -17.42 5.81 -0.17
C LYS A 218 -16.00 6.35 -0.04
N ILE A 219 -15.14 6.00 -0.99
CA ILE A 219 -13.77 6.50 -1.03
C ILE A 219 -13.78 7.90 -1.65
N ASN A 220 -13.35 8.92 -0.90
CA ASN A 220 -13.38 10.32 -1.32
C ASN A 220 -12.25 10.67 -2.31
N LEU A 221 -12.21 9.98 -3.46
CA LEU A 221 -11.21 10.14 -4.50
C LEU A 221 -11.21 11.57 -5.07
N LYS A 222 -10.07 12.26 -4.98
CA LYS A 222 -9.88 13.63 -5.47
C LYS A 222 -8.92 13.76 -6.65
N GLY A 223 -7.97 12.85 -6.76
CA GLY A 223 -6.97 12.93 -7.81
C GLY A 223 -6.08 11.70 -7.88
N LEU A 224 -5.19 11.75 -8.87
CA LEU A 224 -4.26 10.68 -9.19
C LEU A 224 -2.94 11.28 -9.68
N ALA A 225 -1.83 10.62 -9.35
CA ALA A 225 -0.48 11.02 -9.73
C ALA A 225 0.28 9.82 -10.30
N ILE A 226 1.03 10.02 -11.38
CA ILE A 226 1.80 8.96 -12.04
C ILE A 226 3.21 9.49 -12.30
N GLY A 227 4.21 8.85 -11.71
CA GLY A 227 5.64 9.15 -11.87
C GLY A 227 6.36 8.11 -12.73
N ASP A 228 7.59 8.42 -13.14
CA ASP A 228 8.48 7.55 -13.92
C ASP A 228 9.75 7.23 -13.13
#